data_AF-A0A7S0Z2U6-F1
#
_entry.id   AF-A0A7S0Z2U6-F1
#
_cell.length_a   1.000
_cell.length_b   1.000
_cell.length_c   1.000
_cell.angle_alpha   90.00
_cell.angle_beta   90.00
_cell.angle_gamma   90.00
#
_symmetry.space_group_name_H-M   'P 1'
#
loop_
_entity.id
_entity.type
_entity.pdbx_description
1 polymer ?
#
loop_
_entity_poly.entity_id
_entity_poly.type
_entity_poly.pdbx_seq_one_letter_code
_entity_poly.pdbx_strand_id
1 'polypeptide(L)'
;GKRVRRVAIRCHKEAEQYIILEGLGEGENVIEVSKGTEPAFGLVAIAGVHIPEGAEMLPAGTPKPVIEFVGDSDFAGTASLAPLGTFSLGLLSHFMDWSDPDFASPAFVGEAFGVDVHNCAVGGSGLVVPSDVYGPTNKASPACDHYADRISFNWGVPTGSEQYAVGEMPKVDCVVIWIGQNDIIGGKLTGKVPQGIDAYAKLLSEVRKHRPAPLPIVCLYPDGPVHSTSDTYIVVGAKQRRAIQDEIKQWAEGA
;
A
#
# COMPACT_ATOMS: atom_id res chain seq x y z
N GLY A 1 -17.69 8.49 -7.06
CA GLY A 1 -17.95 9.86 -6.57
C GLY A 1 -16.99 10.83 -7.24
N LYS A 2 -17.20 12.15 -7.13
CA LYS A 2 -16.23 13.15 -7.61
C LYS A 2 -15.37 13.58 -6.42
N ARG A 3 -14.05 13.43 -6.50
CA ARG A 3 -13.16 14.04 -5.50
C ARG A 3 -13.22 15.56 -5.63
N VAL A 4 -13.46 16.23 -4.50
CA VAL A 4 -13.65 17.68 -4.47
C VAL A 4 -12.50 18.44 -3.80
N ARG A 5 -11.69 17.78 -2.96
CA ARG A 5 -10.68 18.44 -2.14
C ARG A 5 -9.58 17.46 -1.68
N ARG A 6 -8.36 17.96 -1.53
CA ARG A 6 -7.28 17.35 -0.73
C ARG A 6 -6.95 18.27 0.43
N VAL A 7 -6.73 17.71 1.61
CA VAL A 7 -6.37 18.45 2.82
C VAL A 7 -5.00 17.96 3.28
N ALA A 8 -4.03 18.86 3.33
CA ALA A 8 -2.73 18.56 3.91
C ALA A 8 -2.84 18.62 5.44
N ILE A 9 -2.70 17.47 6.09
CA ILE A 9 -2.70 17.35 7.54
C ILE A 9 -1.26 17.55 8.02
N ARG A 10 -1.06 18.48 8.96
CA ARG A 10 0.25 18.73 9.55
C ARG A 10 0.42 17.87 10.79
N CYS A 11 1.65 17.42 11.04
CA CYS A 11 1.95 16.64 12.24
C CYS A 11 1.99 17.57 13.46
N HIS A 12 1.03 17.43 14.35
CA HIS A 12 0.88 18.21 15.58
C HIS A 12 0.75 17.30 16.79
N LYS A 13 1.12 17.82 17.98
CA LYS A 13 0.95 17.10 19.25
C LYS A 13 -0.50 17.09 19.74
N GLU A 14 -1.32 17.98 19.21
CA GLU A 14 -2.72 18.18 19.59
C GLU A 14 -3.61 17.91 18.39
N ALA A 15 -4.85 17.48 18.65
CA ALA A 15 -5.84 17.28 17.61
C ALA A 15 -6.25 18.63 17.00
N GLU A 16 -6.27 18.71 15.67
CA GLU A 16 -6.74 19.87 14.92
C GLU A 16 -8.03 19.55 14.18
N GLN A 17 -8.86 20.58 13.98
CA GLN A 17 -10.08 20.46 13.18
C GLN A 17 -9.81 20.90 11.74
N TYR A 18 -10.28 20.09 10.79
CA TYR A 18 -10.16 20.35 9.36
C TYR A 18 -11.55 20.37 8.72
N ILE A 19 -11.85 21.42 7.96
CA ILE A 19 -13.06 21.48 7.14
C ILE A 19 -12.84 20.57 5.92
N ILE A 20 -13.54 19.44 5.89
CA ILE A 20 -13.46 18.48 4.79
C ILE A 20 -14.36 18.93 3.63
N LEU A 21 -15.59 19.35 3.93
CA LEU A 21 -16.62 19.75 2.98
C LEU A 21 -17.51 20.84 3.60
N GLU A 22 -18.00 21.76 2.78
CA GLU A 22 -18.93 22.83 3.14
C GLU A 22 -19.86 23.14 1.96
N GLY A 23 -20.99 23.81 2.24
CA GLY A 23 -21.93 24.20 1.18
C GLY A 23 -22.64 23.03 0.50
N LEU A 24 -22.78 21.89 1.19
CA LEU A 24 -23.60 20.78 0.72
C LEU A 24 -25.07 21.21 0.68
N GLY A 25 -25.78 20.84 -0.39
CA GLY A 25 -27.22 21.06 -0.49
C GLY A 25 -27.99 20.23 0.54
N GLU A 26 -29.27 20.56 0.72
CA GLU A 26 -30.17 19.77 1.55
C GLU A 26 -30.31 18.33 1.03
N GLY A 27 -30.46 17.38 1.94
CA GLY A 27 -30.68 15.97 1.65
C GLY A 27 -29.57 15.05 2.14
N GLU A 28 -29.65 13.79 1.71
CA GLU A 28 -28.67 12.76 2.03
C GLU A 28 -27.38 12.98 1.23
N ASN A 29 -26.25 13.00 1.94
CA ASN A 29 -24.93 13.17 1.37
C ASN A 29 -24.02 12.02 1.80
N VAL A 30 -23.30 11.41 0.86
CA VAL A 30 -22.27 10.40 1.14
C VAL A 30 -20.90 11.08 1.04
N ILE A 31 -20.17 11.07 2.16
CA ILE A 31 -18.83 11.66 2.26
C ILE A 31 -17.83 10.53 2.48
N GLU A 32 -16.88 10.42 1.57
CA GLU A 32 -15.75 9.49 1.67
C GLU A 32 -14.48 10.28 1.95
N VAL A 33 -13.72 9.84 2.97
CA VAL A 33 -12.44 10.42 3.34
C VAL A 33 -11.39 9.32 3.33
N SER A 34 -10.41 9.42 2.44
CA SER A 34 -9.29 8.48 2.34
C SER A 34 -7.98 9.17 2.73
N LYS A 35 -7.06 8.40 3.33
CA LYS A 35 -5.70 8.86 3.58
C LYS A 35 -4.93 8.83 2.25
N GLY A 36 -4.56 10.01 1.75
CA GLY A 36 -3.92 10.16 0.43
C GLY A 36 -2.44 9.78 0.35
N THR A 37 -1.83 9.25 1.43
CA THR A 37 -0.39 8.95 1.49
C THR A 37 -0.17 7.57 2.11
N GLU A 38 0.86 6.85 1.68
CA GLU A 38 1.21 5.53 2.22
C GLU A 38 1.61 5.56 3.72
N PRO A 39 1.69 4.39 4.38
CA PRO A 39 1.99 4.31 5.80
C PRO A 39 3.31 4.96 6.22
N ALA A 40 4.27 5.10 5.29
CA ALA A 40 5.59 5.72 5.47
C ALA A 40 5.59 7.26 5.39
N PHE A 41 4.43 7.95 5.39
CA PHE A 41 4.33 9.43 5.50
C PHE A 41 3.60 9.97 6.73
N GLY A 42 2.95 9.12 7.52
CA GLY A 42 2.53 9.42 8.88
C GLY A 42 1.34 8.56 9.30
N LEU A 43 1.07 8.57 10.59
CA LEU A 43 -0.19 8.07 11.15
C LEU A 43 -1.23 9.20 11.16
N VAL A 44 -2.44 8.93 10.67
CA VAL A 44 -3.58 9.84 10.79
C VAL A 44 -4.60 9.18 11.72
N ALA A 45 -4.98 9.89 12.77
CA ALA A 45 -6.02 9.47 13.70
C ALA A 45 -7.21 10.42 13.61
N ILE A 46 -8.43 9.87 13.52
CA ILE A 46 -9.67 10.63 13.49
C ILE A 46 -10.29 10.55 14.89
N ALA A 47 -10.31 11.66 15.62
CA ALA A 47 -10.86 11.72 16.97
C ALA A 47 -12.39 11.88 17.00
N GLY A 48 -12.97 12.45 15.94
CA GLY A 48 -14.40 12.67 15.84
C GLY A 48 -14.78 13.35 14.53
N VAL A 49 -16.08 13.38 14.25
CA VAL A 49 -16.67 14.04 13.08
C VAL A 49 -17.67 15.08 13.59
N HIS A 50 -17.50 16.33 13.17
CA HIS A 50 -18.46 17.40 13.45
C HIS A 50 -19.40 17.56 12.25
N ILE A 51 -20.71 17.52 12.51
CA ILE A 51 -21.75 17.76 11.50
C ILE A 51 -22.50 19.06 11.82
N PRO A 52 -23.13 19.71 10.81
CA PRO A 52 -23.93 20.91 11.04
C PRO A 52 -25.07 20.69 12.04
N GLU A 53 -25.52 21.75 12.70
CA GLU A 53 -26.69 21.69 13.58
C GLU A 53 -27.92 21.23 12.79
N GLY A 54 -28.68 20.28 13.36
CA GLY A 54 -29.86 19.69 12.73
C GLY A 54 -29.56 18.60 11.69
N ALA A 55 -28.29 18.35 11.35
CA ALA A 55 -27.91 17.19 10.56
C ALA A 55 -27.85 15.92 11.43
N GLU A 56 -27.98 14.76 10.79
CA GLU A 56 -27.83 13.45 11.43
C GLU A 56 -26.85 12.57 10.63
N MET A 57 -26.07 11.75 11.33
CA MET A 57 -25.33 10.68 10.68
C MET A 57 -26.25 9.50 10.45
N LEU A 58 -26.51 9.19 9.17
CA LEU A 58 -27.26 8.00 8.80
C LEU A 58 -26.39 6.75 8.94
N PRO A 59 -26.99 5.56 9.15
CA PRO A 59 -26.26 4.30 9.12
C PRO A 59 -25.48 4.16 7.81
N ALA A 60 -24.27 3.59 7.89
CA ALA A 60 -23.54 3.21 6.70
C ALA A 60 -24.39 2.28 5.83
N GLY A 61 -24.26 2.40 4.50
CA GLY A 61 -24.94 1.53 3.55
C GLY A 61 -24.53 0.05 3.71
N THR A 62 -25.11 -0.81 2.87
CA THR A 62 -24.78 -2.24 2.88
C THR A 62 -23.27 -2.45 2.71
N PRO A 63 -22.61 -3.23 3.59
CA PRO A 63 -21.20 -3.57 3.45
C PRO A 63 -20.95 -4.22 2.09
N LYS A 64 -19.93 -3.73 1.37
CA LYS A 64 -19.48 -4.36 0.13
C LYS A 64 -18.51 -5.50 0.45
N PRO A 65 -18.33 -6.46 -0.48
CA PRO A 65 -17.20 -7.35 -0.39
C PRO A 65 -15.89 -6.56 -0.33
N VAL A 66 -14.88 -7.08 0.37
CA VAL A 66 -13.59 -6.40 0.57
C VAL A 66 -12.47 -7.23 -0.06
N ILE A 67 -11.62 -6.59 -0.86
CA ILE A 67 -10.37 -7.19 -1.34
C ILE A 67 -9.19 -6.57 -0.58
N GLU A 68 -8.37 -7.41 0.03
CA GLU A 68 -7.11 -7.01 0.65
C GLU A 68 -5.98 -7.06 -0.37
N PHE A 69 -5.16 -6.02 -0.42
CA PHE A 69 -3.99 -5.92 -1.29
C PHE A 69 -2.74 -5.88 -0.42
N VAL A 70 -1.86 -6.85 -0.60
CA VAL A 70 -0.53 -6.88 0.03
C VAL A 70 0.49 -6.55 -1.05
N GLY A 71 1.22 -5.46 -0.89
CA GLY A 71 2.19 -5.07 -1.91
C GLY A 71 3.18 -3.99 -1.49
N ASP A 72 3.78 -3.37 -2.50
CA ASP A 72 4.84 -2.38 -2.33
C ASP A 72 4.41 -0.98 -2.83
N SER A 73 5.34 -0.21 -3.39
CA SER A 73 5.12 1.16 -3.86
C SER A 73 4.01 1.28 -4.90
N ASP A 74 3.84 0.31 -5.81
CA ASP A 74 2.84 0.49 -6.88
C ASP A 74 1.42 0.28 -6.38
N PHE A 75 1.20 -0.64 -5.42
CA PHE A 75 -0.09 -0.74 -4.72
C PHE A 75 -0.31 0.42 -3.76
N ALA A 76 0.74 0.97 -3.15
CA ALA A 76 0.65 2.14 -2.28
C ALA A 76 0.31 3.44 -3.04
N GLY A 77 0.43 3.46 -4.38
CA GLY A 77 0.26 4.66 -5.19
C GLY A 77 1.39 5.66 -5.03
N THR A 78 2.61 5.16 -4.79
CA THR A 78 3.80 6.00 -4.61
C THR A 78 4.09 6.77 -5.90
N ALA A 79 4.14 8.09 -5.81
CA ALA A 79 4.37 8.97 -6.96
C ALA A 79 3.37 8.80 -8.13
N SER A 80 2.17 8.27 -7.89
CA SER A 80 1.13 8.03 -8.91
C SER A 80 0.64 9.30 -9.64
N LEU A 81 0.88 10.48 -9.05
CA LEU A 81 0.57 11.79 -9.64
C LEU A 81 1.81 12.56 -10.11
N ALA A 82 3.00 11.97 -10.03
CA ALA A 82 4.22 12.64 -10.46
C ALA A 82 4.18 12.89 -11.98
N PRO A 83 4.68 14.04 -12.47
CA PRO A 83 4.84 14.26 -13.90
C PRO A 83 5.74 13.21 -14.53
N LEU A 84 5.45 12.82 -15.78
CA LEU A 84 6.30 11.88 -16.51
C LEU A 84 7.72 12.44 -16.64
N GLY A 85 8.74 11.67 -16.24
CA GLY A 85 10.15 12.04 -16.36
C GLY A 85 10.75 12.80 -15.17
N THR A 86 10.02 13.04 -14.08
CA THR A 86 10.56 13.71 -12.88
C THR A 86 11.25 12.79 -11.87
N PHE A 87 11.75 11.62 -12.30
CA PHE A 87 12.53 10.71 -11.45
C PHE A 87 13.95 11.26 -11.20
N SER A 88 14.03 12.32 -10.40
CA SER A 88 15.25 12.95 -9.90
C SER A 88 15.31 12.86 -8.38
N LEU A 89 16.43 13.22 -7.76
CA LEU A 89 16.52 13.33 -6.29
C LEU A 89 15.46 14.27 -5.68
N GLY A 90 14.92 15.23 -6.45
CA GLY A 90 13.80 16.09 -6.03
C GLY A 90 12.45 15.37 -5.93
N LEU A 91 12.34 14.13 -6.42
CA LEU A 91 11.14 13.30 -6.27
C LEU A 91 10.83 13.03 -4.80
N LEU A 92 11.87 12.81 -3.98
CA LEU A 92 11.73 12.47 -2.56
C LEU A 92 11.07 13.60 -1.75
N SER A 93 11.36 14.86 -2.08
CA SER A 93 10.74 16.01 -1.40
C SER A 93 9.27 16.24 -1.75
N HIS A 94 8.77 15.58 -2.80
CA HIS A 94 7.39 15.73 -3.28
C HIS A 94 6.57 14.44 -3.16
N PHE A 95 7.09 13.38 -2.54
CA PHE A 95 6.35 12.12 -2.43
C PHE A 95 4.98 12.25 -1.77
N MET A 96 4.83 13.11 -0.75
CA MET A 96 3.52 13.35 -0.14
C MET A 96 2.53 14.07 -1.08
N ASP A 97 3.04 14.94 -1.94
CA ASP A 97 2.22 15.69 -2.91
C ASP A 97 1.85 14.83 -4.12
N TRP A 98 2.73 13.91 -4.50
CA TRP A 98 2.62 13.12 -5.73
C TRP A 98 2.14 11.69 -5.50
N SER A 99 1.97 11.26 -4.26
CA SER A 99 1.36 9.96 -3.97
C SER A 99 -0.14 10.09 -3.78
N ASP A 100 -0.84 9.08 -4.25
CA ASP A 100 -2.29 8.98 -4.14
C ASP A 100 -2.75 7.53 -4.36
N PRO A 101 -3.25 6.84 -3.33
CA PRO A 101 -3.71 5.45 -3.46
C PRO A 101 -4.96 5.32 -4.33
N ASP A 102 -5.74 6.39 -4.54
CA ASP A 102 -6.89 6.36 -5.46
C ASP A 102 -6.46 6.26 -6.93
N PHE A 103 -5.16 6.49 -7.21
CA PHE A 103 -4.55 6.32 -8.53
C PHE A 103 -3.66 5.07 -8.60
N ALA A 104 -3.78 4.16 -7.63
CA ALA A 104 -3.12 2.86 -7.62
C ALA A 104 -4.06 1.76 -8.13
N SER A 105 -3.51 0.63 -8.58
CA SER A 105 -4.31 -0.49 -9.07
C SER A 105 -5.37 -1.01 -8.09
N PRO A 106 -5.17 -1.04 -6.75
CA PRO A 106 -6.23 -1.44 -5.82
C PRO A 106 -7.51 -0.60 -5.94
N ALA A 107 -7.39 0.72 -6.17
CA ALA A 107 -8.54 1.61 -6.32
C ALA A 107 -9.31 1.33 -7.63
N PHE A 108 -8.60 1.13 -8.74
CA PHE A 108 -9.23 0.76 -10.02
C PHE A 108 -9.92 -0.60 -9.94
N VAL A 109 -9.35 -1.58 -9.22
CA VAL A 109 -9.99 -2.87 -8.97
C VAL A 109 -11.24 -2.70 -8.09
N GLY A 110 -11.15 -1.90 -7.02
CA GLY A 110 -12.29 -1.57 -6.16
C GLY A 110 -13.47 -1.01 -6.95
N GLU A 111 -13.20 -0.03 -7.81
CA GLU A 111 -14.22 0.56 -8.70
C GLU A 111 -14.77 -0.45 -9.70
N ALA A 112 -13.91 -1.19 -10.40
CA ALA A 112 -14.33 -2.11 -11.47
C ALA A 112 -15.22 -3.26 -10.96
N PHE A 113 -14.98 -3.75 -9.74
CA PHE A 113 -15.74 -4.84 -9.15
C PHE A 113 -16.82 -4.37 -8.17
N GLY A 114 -16.91 -3.07 -7.88
CA GLY A 114 -17.84 -2.53 -6.89
C GLY A 114 -17.58 -3.06 -5.47
N VAL A 115 -16.31 -3.19 -5.10
CA VAL A 115 -15.83 -3.74 -3.82
C VAL A 115 -15.09 -2.67 -3.01
N ASP A 116 -15.04 -2.86 -1.70
CA ASP A 116 -14.17 -2.06 -0.83
C ASP A 116 -12.75 -2.63 -0.84
N VAL A 117 -11.78 -1.78 -0.47
CA VAL A 117 -10.35 -2.07 -0.64
C VAL A 117 -9.63 -1.93 0.70
N HIS A 118 -8.92 -2.98 1.11
CA HIS A 118 -7.99 -2.91 2.24
C HIS A 118 -6.55 -2.94 1.72
N ASN A 119 -5.86 -1.80 1.71
CA ASN A 119 -4.55 -1.68 1.07
C ASN A 119 -3.40 -1.77 2.11
N CYS A 120 -2.81 -2.95 2.23
CA CYS A 120 -1.65 -3.27 3.06
C CYS A 120 -0.35 -3.16 2.23
N ALA A 121 -0.09 -1.98 1.67
CA ALA A 121 1.06 -1.75 0.80
C ALA A 121 2.02 -0.70 1.37
N VAL A 122 3.33 -0.95 1.21
CA VAL A 122 4.40 -0.08 1.72
C VAL A 122 5.52 0.07 0.69
N GLY A 123 5.81 1.30 0.28
CA GLY A 123 6.87 1.64 -0.65
C GLY A 123 8.24 1.10 -0.26
N GLY A 124 8.90 0.44 -1.22
CA GLY A 124 10.20 -0.21 -1.02
C GLY A 124 10.14 -1.57 -0.34
N SER A 125 8.95 -2.07 0.03
CA SER A 125 8.81 -3.40 0.63
C SER A 125 9.09 -4.52 -0.37
N GLY A 126 9.72 -5.60 0.11
CA GLY A 126 9.93 -6.85 -0.61
C GLY A 126 9.70 -8.08 0.27
N LEU A 127 10.08 -9.23 -0.26
CA LEU A 127 10.06 -10.54 0.40
C LEU A 127 11.25 -10.75 1.34
N VAL A 128 12.41 -10.18 1.00
CA VAL A 128 13.68 -10.32 1.73
C VAL A 128 14.45 -9.01 1.86
N VAL A 129 14.02 -7.93 1.20
CA VAL A 129 14.61 -6.59 1.42
C VAL A 129 14.45 -6.20 2.89
N PRO A 130 15.54 -5.89 3.61
CA PRO A 130 15.45 -5.37 4.96
C PRO A 130 14.94 -3.92 4.96
N SER A 131 14.18 -3.55 5.99
CA SER A 131 13.60 -2.20 6.14
C SER A 131 14.51 -1.17 6.81
N ASP A 132 15.77 -1.52 7.07
CA ASP A 132 16.74 -0.66 7.77
C ASP A 132 17.04 0.66 7.03
N VAL A 133 16.67 0.76 5.75
CA VAL A 133 16.69 2.01 4.96
C VAL A 133 15.91 3.14 5.64
N TYR A 134 14.83 2.82 6.37
CA TYR A 134 14.02 3.81 7.06
C TYR A 134 14.44 4.01 8.53
N GLY A 135 15.46 3.31 9.00
CA GLY A 135 15.96 3.33 10.38
C GLY A 135 15.72 2.00 11.11
N PRO A 136 16.49 1.72 12.19
CA PRO A 136 16.50 0.41 12.87
C PRO A 136 15.17 0.03 13.54
N THR A 137 14.30 1.01 13.75
CA THR A 137 13.00 0.89 14.40
C THR A 137 11.83 0.92 13.42
N ASN A 138 12.10 1.19 12.14
CA ASN A 138 11.07 1.40 11.12
C ASN A 138 10.88 0.15 10.29
N LYS A 139 9.94 -0.69 10.73
CA LYS A 139 9.61 -1.94 10.03
C LYS A 139 8.66 -1.65 8.87
N ALA A 140 9.22 -1.73 7.67
CA ALA A 140 8.51 -1.56 6.39
C ALA A 140 8.63 -2.81 5.49
N SER A 141 9.45 -3.78 5.91
CA SER A 141 9.91 -4.90 5.12
C SER A 141 10.76 -5.86 5.96
N PRO A 142 10.80 -7.18 5.66
CA PRO A 142 10.02 -7.87 4.61
C PRO A 142 8.52 -7.87 4.91
N ALA A 143 7.68 -8.03 3.87
CA ALA A 143 6.22 -8.01 4.01
C ALA A 143 5.66 -9.01 5.02
N CYS A 144 6.28 -10.19 5.15
CA CYS A 144 5.86 -11.18 6.12
C CYS A 144 5.95 -10.69 7.57
N ASP A 145 6.92 -9.81 7.88
CA ASP A 145 7.22 -9.41 9.25
C ASP A 145 6.24 -8.36 9.80
N HIS A 146 5.48 -7.69 8.93
CA HIS A 146 4.57 -6.61 9.31
C HIS A 146 3.15 -6.80 8.78
N TYR A 147 2.83 -7.92 8.14
CA TYR A 147 1.49 -8.21 7.63
C TYR A 147 0.42 -8.19 8.74
N ALA A 148 0.78 -8.66 9.94
CA ALA A 148 -0.11 -8.69 11.10
C ALA A 148 -0.13 -7.38 11.90
N ASP A 149 0.69 -6.38 11.55
CA ASP A 149 0.79 -5.14 12.32
C ASP A 149 -0.51 -4.32 12.19
N ARG A 150 -1.03 -3.84 13.33
CA ARG A 150 -2.21 -2.96 13.42
C ARG A 150 -1.91 -1.54 12.93
N ILE A 151 -0.64 -1.15 13.03
CA ILE A 151 -0.12 0.11 12.50
C ILE A 151 0.97 -0.25 11.51
N SER A 152 0.65 -0.13 10.23
CA SER A 152 1.63 -0.28 9.17
C SER A 152 2.70 0.80 9.33
N PHE A 153 3.97 0.39 9.31
CA PHE A 153 5.14 1.25 9.51
C PHE A 153 5.30 1.77 10.94
N ASN A 154 6.30 1.24 11.65
CA ASN A 154 6.65 1.75 12.98
C ASN A 154 7.51 3.02 12.83
N TRP A 155 7.08 4.16 13.35
CA TRP A 155 7.69 5.49 13.14
C TRP A 155 8.82 5.82 14.10
N GLY A 156 9.66 4.86 14.40
CA GLY A 156 10.70 5.01 15.42
C GLY A 156 10.15 5.11 16.84
N VAL A 157 8.89 4.75 17.00
CA VAL A 157 8.24 4.71 18.30
C VAL A 157 8.42 3.29 18.85
N PRO A 158 8.91 3.12 20.09
CA PRO A 158 8.95 1.82 20.74
C PRO A 158 7.57 1.24 21.06
N THR A 159 6.48 1.83 20.53
CA THR A 159 5.16 1.22 20.52
C THR A 159 5.38 -0.19 20.04
N GLY A 160 5.12 -1.16 20.94
CA GLY A 160 5.27 -2.56 20.65
C GLY A 160 4.63 -2.83 19.29
N SER A 161 5.15 -3.83 18.57
CA SER A 161 4.47 -4.34 17.39
C SER A 161 3.07 -4.78 17.84
N GLU A 162 2.13 -3.85 17.81
CA GLU A 162 0.73 -4.13 18.06
C GLU A 162 0.32 -4.93 16.86
N GLN A 163 0.35 -6.24 17.02
CA GLN A 163 -0.08 -7.17 16.00
C GLN A 163 -1.51 -7.57 16.31
N TYR A 164 -2.31 -7.72 15.26
CA TYR A 164 -3.57 -8.40 15.39
C TYR A 164 -3.32 -9.81 15.90
N ALA A 165 -4.10 -10.26 16.88
CA ALA A 165 -4.19 -11.68 17.15
C ALA A 165 -4.90 -12.38 15.98
N VAL A 166 -4.76 -13.70 15.92
CA VAL A 166 -5.48 -14.52 14.93
C VAL A 166 -7.00 -14.31 15.13
N GLY A 167 -7.68 -13.90 14.06
CA GLY A 167 -9.11 -13.60 14.07
C GLY A 167 -9.50 -12.15 14.41
N GLU A 168 -8.54 -11.29 14.74
CA GLU A 168 -8.83 -9.87 15.04
C GLU A 168 -8.74 -8.93 13.83
N MET A 169 -8.08 -9.35 12.76
CA MET A 169 -7.99 -8.55 11.54
C MET A 169 -9.39 -8.36 10.92
N PRO A 170 -9.68 -7.19 10.33
CA PRO A 170 -10.93 -6.97 9.60
C PRO A 170 -11.22 -8.07 8.58
N LYS A 171 -12.50 -8.41 8.41
CA LYS A 171 -12.94 -9.42 7.45
C LYS A 171 -12.68 -8.92 6.02
N VAL A 172 -12.16 -9.83 5.19
CA VAL A 172 -11.98 -9.64 3.75
C VAL A 172 -12.51 -10.86 3.01
N ASP A 173 -12.75 -10.74 1.71
CA ASP A 173 -13.31 -11.80 0.86
C ASP A 173 -12.27 -12.36 -0.13
N CYS A 174 -11.18 -11.64 -0.36
CA CYS A 174 -10.02 -12.09 -1.14
C CYS A 174 -8.76 -11.36 -0.67
N VAL A 175 -7.60 -12.02 -0.80
CA VAL A 175 -6.29 -11.37 -0.70
C VAL A 175 -5.61 -11.42 -2.05
N VAL A 176 -5.11 -10.28 -2.52
CA VAL A 176 -4.24 -10.15 -3.69
C VAL A 176 -2.86 -9.78 -3.19
N ILE A 177 -1.86 -10.60 -3.53
CA ILE A 177 -0.46 -10.37 -3.18
C ILE A 177 0.27 -10.01 -4.46
N TRP A 178 0.95 -8.87 -4.45
CA TRP A 178 1.86 -8.46 -5.52
C TRP A 178 3.08 -7.79 -4.90
N ILE A 179 4.17 -8.56 -4.81
CA ILE A 179 5.40 -8.14 -4.15
C ILE A 179 6.59 -8.90 -4.73
N GLY A 180 7.78 -8.31 -4.65
CA GLY A 180 9.02 -8.93 -5.15
C GLY A 180 9.86 -7.98 -6.00
N GLN A 181 9.26 -6.92 -6.54
CA GLN A 181 9.94 -5.98 -7.41
C GLN A 181 11.16 -5.34 -6.73
N ASN A 182 11.02 -4.91 -5.47
CA ASN A 182 12.12 -4.31 -4.72
C ASN A 182 13.25 -5.31 -4.43
N ASP A 183 12.95 -6.60 -4.26
CA ASP A 183 13.97 -7.63 -4.07
C ASP A 183 14.81 -7.84 -5.32
N ILE A 184 14.16 -7.75 -6.48
CA ILE A 184 14.79 -7.90 -7.78
C ILE A 184 15.64 -6.65 -8.10
N ILE A 185 15.05 -5.46 -7.98
CA ILE A 185 15.76 -4.19 -8.22
C ILE A 185 16.95 -4.03 -7.25
N GLY A 186 16.77 -4.43 -5.99
CA GLY A 186 17.81 -4.41 -4.97
C GLY A 186 18.86 -5.51 -5.12
N GLY A 187 18.75 -6.39 -6.13
CA GLY A 187 19.66 -7.51 -6.37
C GLY A 187 19.69 -8.54 -5.23
N LYS A 188 18.63 -8.59 -4.41
CA LYS A 188 18.53 -9.46 -3.23
C LYS A 188 18.05 -10.86 -3.58
N LEU A 189 17.23 -11.01 -4.62
CA LEU A 189 16.72 -12.31 -5.09
C LEU A 189 17.23 -12.73 -6.48
N THR A 190 17.99 -11.89 -7.16
CA THR A 190 18.69 -12.20 -8.43
C THR A 190 19.46 -13.52 -8.34
N GLY A 191 19.06 -14.52 -9.13
CA GLY A 191 19.69 -15.85 -9.19
C GLY A 191 19.52 -16.73 -7.93
N LYS A 192 18.66 -16.34 -6.98
CA LYS A 192 18.46 -17.04 -5.69
C LYS A 192 17.03 -17.57 -5.54
N VAL A 193 16.59 -18.35 -6.53
CA VAL A 193 15.24 -18.92 -6.61
C VAL A 193 14.80 -19.61 -5.31
N PRO A 194 15.61 -20.47 -4.64
CA PRO A 194 15.19 -21.10 -3.39
C PRO A 194 14.90 -20.11 -2.26
N GLN A 195 15.72 -19.06 -2.12
CA GLN A 195 15.51 -18.02 -1.10
C GLN A 195 14.21 -17.24 -1.36
N GLY A 196 13.90 -16.97 -2.63
CA GLY A 196 12.64 -16.33 -3.02
C GLY A 196 11.43 -17.19 -2.72
N ILE A 197 11.48 -18.49 -3.06
CA ILE A 197 10.42 -19.46 -2.75
C ILE A 197 10.18 -19.53 -1.24
N ASP A 198 11.24 -19.67 -0.44
CA ASP A 198 11.13 -19.76 1.01
C ASP A 198 10.55 -18.48 1.63
N ALA A 199 10.95 -17.31 1.13
CA ALA A 199 10.44 -16.03 1.60
C ALA A 199 8.95 -15.83 1.22
N TYR A 200 8.58 -16.20 0.00
CA TYR A 200 7.19 -16.14 -0.45
C TYR A 200 6.31 -17.13 0.32
N ALA A 201 6.81 -18.35 0.58
CA ALA A 201 6.12 -19.34 1.40
C ALA A 201 5.90 -18.85 2.84
N LYS A 202 6.87 -18.12 3.43
CA LYS A 202 6.69 -17.47 4.74
C LYS A 202 5.60 -16.41 4.71
N LEU A 203 5.57 -15.54 3.70
CA LEU A 203 4.50 -14.55 3.53
C LEU A 203 3.13 -15.24 3.41
N LEU A 204 3.02 -16.26 2.57
CA LEU A 204 1.78 -17.02 2.41
C LEU A 204 1.34 -17.69 3.71
N SER A 205 2.30 -18.23 4.49
CA SER A 205 2.01 -18.82 5.79
C SER A 205 1.45 -17.78 6.76
N GLU A 206 2.02 -16.57 6.80
CA GLU A 206 1.54 -15.50 7.67
C GLU A 206 0.16 -14.98 7.22
N VAL A 207 -0.05 -14.80 5.91
CA VAL A 207 -1.37 -14.45 5.37
C VAL A 207 -2.38 -15.53 5.75
N ARG A 208 -2.07 -16.81 5.54
CA ARG A 208 -2.99 -17.92 5.79
C ARG A 208 -3.32 -18.10 7.27
N LYS A 209 -2.39 -17.77 8.17
CA LYS A 209 -2.61 -17.75 9.62
C LYS A 209 -3.73 -16.78 10.02
N HIS A 210 -3.82 -15.61 9.38
CA HIS A 210 -4.88 -14.63 9.66
C HIS A 210 -6.08 -14.70 8.69
N ARG A 211 -5.90 -15.37 7.55
CA ARG A 211 -6.88 -15.52 6.47
C ARG A 211 -7.09 -17.02 6.15
N PRO A 212 -7.68 -17.81 7.06
CA PRO A 212 -7.81 -19.25 6.89
C PRO A 212 -8.65 -19.63 5.65
N ALA A 213 -8.48 -20.87 5.18
CA ALA A 213 -9.30 -21.43 4.11
C ALA A 213 -10.80 -21.39 4.47
N PRO A 214 -11.71 -21.20 3.50
CA PRO A 214 -11.50 -21.26 2.05
C PRO A 214 -11.18 -19.91 1.37
N LEU A 215 -10.76 -18.88 2.11
CA LEU A 215 -10.56 -17.54 1.53
C LEU A 215 -9.51 -17.55 0.39
N PRO A 216 -9.84 -17.06 -0.81
CA PRO A 216 -8.94 -17.09 -1.96
C PRO A 216 -7.78 -16.11 -1.79
N ILE A 217 -6.56 -16.60 -2.08
CA ILE A 217 -5.35 -15.78 -2.17
C ILE A 217 -4.88 -15.82 -3.63
N VAL A 218 -4.82 -14.66 -4.28
CA VAL A 218 -4.32 -14.47 -5.63
C VAL A 218 -2.89 -13.96 -5.54
N CYS A 219 -1.94 -14.72 -6.06
CA CYS A 219 -0.54 -14.33 -6.13
C CYS A 219 -0.25 -13.81 -7.52
N LEU A 220 0.07 -12.53 -7.62
CA LEU A 220 0.49 -11.88 -8.85
C LEU A 220 2.00 -11.71 -8.82
N TYR A 221 2.64 -11.91 -9.96
CA TYR A 221 4.06 -11.67 -10.13
C TYR A 221 4.28 -10.60 -11.21
N PRO A 222 5.32 -9.76 -11.07
CA PRO A 222 5.72 -8.89 -12.16
C PRO A 222 6.19 -9.75 -13.33
N ASP A 223 5.64 -9.55 -14.53
CA ASP A 223 6.08 -10.18 -15.77
C ASP A 223 7.20 -9.39 -16.48
N GLY A 224 7.62 -8.27 -15.89
CA GLY A 224 8.76 -7.48 -16.33
C GLY A 224 9.22 -6.48 -15.27
N PRO A 225 10.46 -5.96 -15.38
CA PRO A 225 10.97 -4.94 -14.48
C PRO A 225 10.35 -3.62 -14.84
N VAL A 226 9.61 -3.06 -13.90
CA VAL A 226 9.19 -1.67 -13.90
C VAL A 226 8.06 -1.41 -14.90
N HIS A 227 6.93 -0.93 -14.38
CA HIS A 227 5.77 -0.45 -15.15
C HIS A 227 6.08 0.74 -16.09
N SER A 228 7.33 1.19 -16.17
CA SER A 228 7.75 2.16 -17.17
C SER A 228 8.46 1.45 -18.32
N THR A 229 7.80 1.36 -19.46
CA THR A 229 8.45 1.18 -20.78
C THR A 229 9.33 2.37 -21.16
N SER A 230 9.44 3.38 -20.29
CA SER A 230 10.28 4.55 -20.54
C SER A 230 11.76 4.23 -20.42
N ASP A 231 12.50 4.49 -21.50
CA ASP A 231 13.96 4.47 -21.51
C ASP A 231 14.57 5.44 -20.48
N THR A 232 13.78 6.41 -19.99
CA THR A 232 14.18 7.43 -19.01
C THR A 232 13.99 7.02 -17.55
N TYR A 233 13.68 5.76 -17.23
CA TYR A 233 13.68 5.32 -15.83
C TYR A 233 15.12 5.23 -15.31
N ILE A 234 15.55 6.27 -14.60
CA ILE A 234 16.96 6.52 -14.24
C ILE A 234 17.44 5.59 -13.10
N VAL A 235 16.52 4.94 -12.37
CA VAL A 235 16.87 4.10 -11.20
C VAL A 235 17.64 2.85 -11.59
N VAL A 236 17.37 2.29 -12.77
CA VAL A 236 17.99 1.04 -13.25
C VAL A 236 18.50 1.25 -14.66
N GLY A 237 19.82 1.21 -14.84
CA GLY A 237 20.45 1.38 -16.16
C GLY A 237 19.99 0.32 -17.15
N ALA A 238 19.96 0.65 -18.45
CA ALA A 238 19.38 -0.21 -19.50
C ALA A 238 19.95 -1.65 -19.56
N LYS A 239 21.23 -1.84 -19.21
CA LYS A 239 21.85 -3.18 -19.10
C LYS A 239 21.31 -3.99 -17.91
N GLN A 240 21.13 -3.32 -16.77
CA GLN A 240 20.57 -3.92 -15.57
C GLN A 240 19.09 -4.26 -15.77
N ARG A 241 18.34 -3.46 -16.54
CA ARG A 241 16.95 -3.78 -16.93
C ARG A 241 16.83 -5.10 -17.69
N ARG A 242 17.69 -5.37 -18.68
CA ARG A 242 17.64 -6.64 -19.43
C ARG A 242 18.01 -7.84 -18.57
N ALA A 243 19.05 -7.73 -17.74
CA ALA A 243 19.41 -8.80 -16.80
C ALA A 243 18.24 -9.13 -15.86
N ILE A 244 17.57 -8.10 -15.36
CA ILE A 244 16.37 -8.27 -14.54
C ILE A 244 15.21 -8.93 -15.32
N GLN A 245 14.99 -8.57 -16.59
CA GLN A 245 13.94 -9.20 -17.43
C GLN A 245 14.17 -10.70 -17.56
N ASP A 246 15.40 -11.10 -17.86
CA ASP A 246 15.75 -12.51 -18.03
C ASP A 246 15.58 -13.28 -16.71
N GLU A 247 15.88 -12.65 -15.57
CA GLU A 247 15.70 -13.25 -14.25
C GLU A 247 14.25 -13.36 -13.81
N ILE A 248 13.42 -12.33 -14.05
CA ILE A 248 11.97 -12.38 -13.80
C ILE A 248 11.37 -13.53 -14.58
N LYS A 249 11.75 -13.68 -15.85
CA LYS A 249 11.28 -14.77 -16.70
C LYS A 249 11.71 -16.13 -16.15
N GLN A 250 12.97 -16.29 -15.73
CA GLN A 250 13.44 -17.53 -15.13
C GLN A 250 12.73 -17.87 -13.81
N TRP A 251 12.40 -16.87 -13.00
CA TRP A 251 11.64 -17.08 -11.76
C TRP A 251 10.20 -17.47 -12.05
N ALA A 252 9.53 -16.79 -13.00
CA ALA A 252 8.16 -17.11 -13.40
C ALA A 252 8.03 -18.48 -14.07
N GLU A 253 9.05 -18.93 -14.82
CA GLU A 253 9.10 -20.26 -15.44
C GLU A 253 9.52 -21.37 -14.46
N GLY A 254 10.17 -21.01 -13.36
CA GLY A 254 10.70 -21.96 -12.36
C GLY A 254 9.84 -22.14 -11.10
N ALA A 255 8.88 -21.24 -10.86
CA ALA A 255 7.90 -21.29 -9.78
C ALA A 255 6.64 -22.05 -10.20
#